data_AF-A0A6M2DZT2-F1
#
_entry.id   AF-A0A6M2DZT2-F1
#
_cell.length_a   1.000
_cell.length_b   1.000
_cell.length_c   1.000
_cell.angle_alpha   90.00
_cell.angle_beta   90.00
_cell.angle_gamma   90.00
#
_symmetry.space_group_name_H-M   'P 1'
#
loop_
_entity.id
_entity.type
_entity.pdbx_description
1 polymer ?
#
loop_
_entity_poly.entity_id
_entity_poly.type
_entity_poly.pdbx_seq_one_letter_code
_entity_poly.pdbx_strand_id
1 'polypeptide(L)'
;MPIALAVRALIRIIQVAANMIILVVASNLINLVVKNYKVSPFVIGIYYGDSKPENIDVYLHKFIEEINNLYDEGFTYKNIINRVRIKKNCCDAPARAFIKCIKGHNGYYACERCTQQGVRIDNKVVYPNLNNTLRKHESFSKYEYKDHQLRLSPLLNIKGINVISDINLDYMHMACLGVMKKLLKHWIKERKHANALTPSVIKCMSAELENMASMVPCEFQRKPRGFDELDRWKATEYRFFMLYAGPIVLKDYISKQAYIKFLNFHVAMRIICSDRFIKVFGRVASECIENFCVGLRNLYGEEFLEYNMHSIYHMVNDAITEKLNVNDVSSFPFENFLGQILKLVRGPAKPLQQIARRLTEMCEIEDCKPSGFHAHIHNNKIKFMKINGFKIYPNKTKDSHILLPNDQVMCVELIYSENSDSRNKMLGLLQ
;
A
#
# COMPACT_ATOMS: atom_id res chain seq x y z
N MET A 1 -12.56 10.42 28.87
CA MET A 1 -12.07 11.81 28.85
C MET A 1 -10.76 12.03 29.65
N PRO A 2 -9.74 11.16 29.52
CA PRO A 2 -8.33 11.61 29.65
C PRO A 2 -7.44 11.22 28.45
N ILE A 3 -7.93 10.43 27.49
CA ILE A 3 -7.25 10.19 26.19
C ILE A 3 -7.38 11.42 25.30
N ALA A 4 -8.53 12.08 25.37
CA ALA A 4 -8.80 13.33 24.68
C ALA A 4 -7.88 14.47 25.14
N LEU A 5 -7.30 14.44 26.35
CA LEU A 5 -6.40 15.51 26.82
C LEU A 5 -4.94 15.34 26.35
N ALA A 6 -4.45 14.11 26.16
CA ALA A 6 -3.14 13.86 25.54
C ALA A 6 -3.19 14.10 24.02
N VAL A 7 -4.33 13.84 23.39
CA VAL A 7 -4.58 14.11 21.96
C VAL A 7 -4.77 15.61 21.68
N ARG A 8 -5.16 16.43 22.68
CA ARG A 8 -5.37 17.88 22.56
C ARG A 8 -4.10 18.73 22.48
N ALA A 9 -2.93 18.20 22.83
CA ALA A 9 -1.66 18.91 22.68
C ALA A 9 -1.04 18.78 21.27
N LEU A 10 -1.46 17.77 20.49
CA LEU A 10 -0.95 17.48 19.14
C LEU A 10 -1.76 18.13 18.00
N ILE A 11 -2.76 18.94 18.32
CA ILE A 11 -3.64 19.59 17.34
C ILE A 11 -3.01 20.92 16.91
N ARG A 12 -1.97 20.86 16.07
CA ARG A 12 -1.48 22.02 15.31
C ARG A 12 -1.23 21.67 13.83
N ILE A 13 -2.30 21.88 13.05
CA ILE A 13 -2.37 22.43 11.66
C ILE A 13 -2.12 21.47 10.49
N ILE A 14 -3.11 21.38 9.55
CA ILE A 14 -3.23 20.49 8.34
C ILE A 14 -3.64 21.29 7.04
N GLN A 15 -3.51 20.82 5.76
CA GLN A 15 -2.81 21.35 4.54
C GLN A 15 -3.57 21.46 3.19
N VAL A 16 -3.17 22.32 2.23
CA VAL A 16 -3.76 22.32 0.86
C VAL A 16 -2.82 22.08 -0.33
N ALA A 17 -3.38 21.33 -1.30
CA ALA A 17 -2.76 20.57 -2.38
C ALA A 17 -1.85 21.35 -3.33
N ALA A 18 -1.15 20.55 -4.15
CA ALA A 18 -0.22 20.85 -5.24
C ALA A 18 1.25 20.97 -4.83
N ASN A 19 1.54 21.26 -3.57
CA ASN A 19 2.91 21.39 -3.04
C ASN A 19 3.01 20.89 -1.60
N MET A 20 2.09 20.00 -1.24
CA MET A 20 1.99 19.39 0.07
C MET A 20 2.88 18.18 0.18
N ILE A 21 3.80 18.20 1.13
CA ILE A 21 4.25 16.97 1.77
C ILE A 21 3.40 16.81 3.01
N ILE A 22 2.37 15.96 2.97
CA ILE A 22 1.77 15.49 4.23
C ILE A 22 2.68 14.41 4.75
N LEU A 23 3.22 14.58 5.96
CA LEU A 23 3.68 13.42 6.72
C LEU A 23 2.41 12.72 7.23
N VAL A 24 1.93 11.71 6.49
CA VAL A 24 0.89 10.81 7.01
C VAL A 24 1.61 9.66 7.71
N VAL A 25 1.78 9.79 9.02
CA VAL A 25 2.15 8.70 9.93
C VAL A 25 1.03 8.74 10.98
N ALA A 26 0.22 7.71 11.26
CA ALA A 26 0.35 6.29 11.02
C ALA A 26 -1.03 5.60 11.06
N SER A 27 -1.24 4.60 10.21
CA SER A 27 -2.18 3.51 10.52
C SER A 27 -1.48 2.25 11.02
N ASN A 28 -0.14 2.16 10.88
CA ASN A 28 0.60 0.92 11.13
C ASN A 28 1.46 0.95 12.40
N LEU A 29 1.45 2.04 13.18
CA LEU A 29 2.19 2.11 14.46
C LEU A 29 1.55 1.28 15.59
N ILE A 30 0.27 0.89 15.48
CA ILE A 30 -0.46 0.22 16.58
C ILE A 30 -0.72 -1.29 16.29
N ASN A 31 -0.33 -1.80 15.13
CA ASN A 31 -0.67 -3.17 14.74
C ASN A 31 0.25 -4.28 15.30
N LEU A 32 0.94 -4.04 16.42
CA LEU A 32 1.84 -5.04 17.01
C LEU A 32 1.59 -5.39 18.48
N VAL A 33 0.59 -4.78 19.12
CA VAL A 33 0.17 -5.20 20.49
C VAL A 33 -1.25 -5.79 20.49
N VAL A 34 -2.09 -5.46 19.51
CA VAL A 34 -3.45 -6.00 19.40
C VAL A 34 -3.75 -6.42 17.97
N LYS A 35 -3.76 -7.73 17.69
CA LYS A 35 -4.32 -8.26 16.43
C LYS A 35 -5.77 -7.77 16.31
N ASN A 36 -6.13 -7.19 15.16
CA ASN A 36 -7.47 -6.70 14.80
C ASN A 36 -7.86 -5.26 15.23
N TYR A 37 -6.94 -4.41 15.70
CA TYR A 37 -7.26 -3.00 15.94
C TYR A 37 -7.04 -2.16 14.67
N LYS A 38 -8.11 -1.84 13.94
CA LYS A 38 -8.05 -0.96 12.76
C LYS A 38 -7.92 0.50 13.21
N VAL A 39 -6.71 1.06 13.11
CA VAL A 39 -6.48 2.50 13.29
C VAL A 39 -6.63 3.20 11.95
N SER A 40 -7.52 4.19 11.90
CA SER A 40 -7.62 5.08 10.75
C SER A 40 -6.38 5.97 10.69
N PRO A 41 -5.83 6.26 9.49
CA PRO A 41 -4.84 7.30 9.35
C PRO A 41 -5.32 8.60 10.01
N PHE A 42 -4.41 9.28 10.69
CA PHE A 42 -4.57 10.64 11.17
C PHE A 42 -3.38 11.45 10.72
N VAL A 43 -3.42 12.76 10.93
CA VAL A 43 -2.37 13.63 10.42
C VAL A 43 -1.55 14.21 11.55
N ILE A 44 -0.24 14.31 11.30
CA ILE A 44 0.75 14.77 12.27
C ILE A 44 1.47 16.05 11.85
N GLY A 45 1.54 16.37 10.56
CA GLY A 45 2.40 17.46 10.12
C GLY A 45 2.32 17.77 8.65
N ILE A 46 2.33 19.07 8.36
CA ILE A 46 1.69 19.65 7.20
C ILE A 46 2.38 20.91 6.71
N TYR A 47 2.61 20.96 5.41
CA TYR A 47 3.25 22.06 4.70
C TYR A 47 2.43 22.62 3.51
N TYR A 48 2.22 23.93 3.47
CA TYR A 48 1.65 24.61 2.29
C TYR A 48 2.67 25.60 1.73
N GLY A 49 2.90 25.57 0.43
CA GLY A 49 3.82 26.47 -0.30
C GLY A 49 3.67 26.27 -1.80
N ASP A 50 4.51 26.94 -2.61
CA ASP A 50 4.51 26.79 -4.07
C ASP A 50 5.50 25.71 -4.56
N SER A 51 6.21 25.07 -3.64
CA SER A 51 7.15 23.97 -3.89
C SER A 51 7.18 23.03 -2.69
N LYS A 52 8.07 22.02 -2.70
CA LYS A 52 8.42 21.29 -1.48
C LYS A 52 9.02 22.24 -0.43
N PRO A 53 9.00 21.90 0.89
CA PRO A 53 9.70 22.66 1.91
C PRO A 53 11.17 22.85 1.50
N GLU A 54 11.64 24.10 1.50
CA GLU A 54 13.03 24.41 1.13
C GLU A 54 14.02 23.73 2.09
N ASN A 55 13.71 23.73 3.38
CA ASN A 55 14.52 23.11 4.42
C ASN A 55 13.76 21.96 5.09
N ILE A 56 14.16 20.73 4.75
CA ILE A 56 13.58 19.51 5.30
C ILE A 56 13.94 19.28 6.78
N ASP A 57 15.04 19.84 7.28
CA ASP A 57 15.38 19.78 8.71
C ASP A 57 14.37 20.60 9.51
N VAL A 58 14.08 21.83 9.09
CA VAL A 58 13.08 22.69 9.73
C VAL A 58 11.69 22.06 9.67
N TYR A 59 11.33 21.49 8.52
CA TYR A 59 10.03 20.83 8.35
C TYR A 59 9.83 19.64 9.28
N LEU A 60 10.87 18.82 9.51
CA LEU A 60 10.78 17.63 10.37
C LEU A 60 11.19 17.86 11.82
N HIS A 61 11.77 19.01 12.17
CA HIS A 61 12.36 19.25 13.49
C HIS A 61 11.42 18.92 14.65
N LYS A 62 10.21 19.48 14.66
CA LYS A 62 9.22 19.25 15.73
C LYS A 62 8.78 17.79 15.83
N PHE A 63 8.60 17.14 14.67
CA PHE A 63 8.23 15.73 14.64
C PHE A 63 9.34 14.83 15.22
N ILE A 64 10.60 15.14 14.90
CA ILE A 64 11.76 14.39 15.39
C ILE A 64 11.92 14.57 16.91
N GLU A 65 11.79 15.80 17.41
CA GLU A 65 11.84 16.07 18.85
C GLU A 65 10.75 15.29 19.59
N GLU A 66 9.52 15.36 19.10
CA GLU A 66 8.37 14.69 19.72
C GLU A 66 8.50 13.17 19.69
N ILE A 67 8.86 12.57 18.55
CA ILE A 67 8.97 11.11 18.47
C ILE A 67 10.12 10.58 19.31
N ASN A 68 11.21 11.34 19.46
CA ASN A 68 12.31 10.96 20.34
C ASN A 68 11.89 11.01 21.81
N ASN A 69 11.14 12.04 22.22
CA ASN A 69 10.59 12.09 23.58
C ASN A 69 9.65 10.91 23.85
N LEU A 70 8.77 10.58 22.89
CA LEU A 70 7.89 9.40 22.99
C LEU A 70 8.64 8.06 22.95
N TYR A 71 9.83 8.02 22.36
CA TYR A 71 10.69 6.85 22.33
C TYR A 71 11.36 6.61 23.69
N ASP A 72 11.90 7.65 24.32
CA ASP A 72 12.61 7.55 25.60
C ASP A 72 11.66 7.49 26.80
N GLU A 73 10.78 8.49 26.91
CA GLU A 73 9.89 8.71 28.05
C GLU A 73 8.54 8.02 27.87
N GLY A 74 8.04 7.98 26.63
CA GLY A 74 6.70 7.48 26.33
C GLY A 74 5.60 8.41 26.82
N PHE A 75 4.40 7.85 27.02
CA PHE A 75 3.26 8.57 27.59
C PHE A 75 2.50 7.71 28.58
N THR A 76 1.93 8.32 29.61
CA THR A 76 1.14 7.61 30.63
C THR A 76 -0.32 7.49 30.20
N TYR A 77 -0.83 6.27 30.18
CA TYR A 77 -2.25 6.00 29.99
C TYR A 77 -2.69 4.89 30.96
N LYS A 78 -3.75 5.17 31.75
CA LYS A 78 -4.23 4.28 32.81
C LYS A 78 -3.09 3.79 33.73
N ASN A 79 -2.22 4.71 34.15
CA ASN A 79 -1.05 4.45 34.99
C ASN A 79 0.00 3.50 34.38
N ILE A 80 -0.08 3.21 33.07
CA ILE A 80 0.94 2.45 32.33
C ILE A 80 1.71 3.42 31.46
N ILE A 81 3.04 3.34 31.51
CA ILE A 81 3.92 4.07 30.59
C ILE A 81 4.00 3.30 29.27
N ASN A 82 3.59 3.96 28.19
CA ASN A 82 3.59 3.40 26.84
C ASN A 82 4.63 4.13 26.01
N ARG A 83 5.68 3.41 25.59
CA ARG A 83 6.70 3.96 24.68
C ARG A 83 6.28 3.78 23.22
N VAL A 84 6.70 4.71 22.38
CA VAL A 84 6.35 4.74 20.96
C VAL A 84 7.60 4.52 20.12
N ARG A 85 7.49 3.66 19.11
CA ARG A 85 8.53 3.45 18.11
C ARG A 85 7.95 3.47 16.71
N ILE A 86 8.62 4.15 15.78
CA ILE A 86 8.29 4.06 14.37
C ILE A 86 8.67 2.67 13.87
N LYS A 87 7.67 1.92 13.39
CA LYS A 87 7.91 0.62 12.77
C LYS A 87 8.26 0.76 11.30
N LYS A 88 7.43 1.48 10.54
CA LYS A 88 7.55 1.67 9.09
C LYS A 88 7.03 3.03 8.65
N ASN A 89 7.62 3.57 7.58
CA ASN A 89 7.20 4.82 6.94
C ASN A 89 6.90 4.58 5.46
N CYS A 90 5.63 4.73 5.09
CA CYS A 90 5.09 4.46 3.76
C CYS A 90 4.91 5.76 2.97
N CYS A 91 5.70 5.93 1.92
CA CYS A 91 5.54 7.03 0.98
C CYS A 91 6.05 6.66 -0.42
N ASP A 92 5.69 7.45 -1.42
CA ASP A 92 6.10 7.25 -2.81
C ASP A 92 7.61 7.54 -3.01
N ALA A 93 8.16 7.22 -4.19
CA ALA A 93 9.58 7.38 -4.43
C ALA A 93 10.07 8.85 -4.33
N PRO A 94 9.35 9.84 -4.90
CA PRO A 94 9.69 11.25 -4.71
C PRO A 94 9.70 11.73 -3.25
N ALA A 95 8.77 11.27 -2.41
CA ALA A 95 8.73 11.61 -0.99
C ALA A 95 9.86 10.93 -0.22
N ARG A 96 10.11 9.63 -0.46
CA ARG A 96 11.25 8.91 0.15
C ARG A 96 12.58 9.57 -0.20
N ALA A 97 12.78 9.94 -1.46
CA ALA A 97 13.99 10.62 -1.91
C ALA A 97 14.19 11.95 -1.18
N PHE A 98 13.12 12.70 -0.98
CA PHE A 98 13.13 13.99 -0.28
C PHE A 98 13.48 13.84 1.20
N ILE A 99 12.77 12.99 1.96
CA ILE A 99 13.01 12.83 3.40
C ILE A 99 14.36 12.16 3.71
N LYS A 100 14.83 11.27 2.82
CA LYS A 100 16.14 10.63 2.94
C LYS A 100 17.29 11.48 2.39
N CYS A 101 17.00 12.61 1.74
CA CYS A 101 18.00 13.45 1.09
C CYS A 101 18.88 12.67 0.08
N ILE A 102 18.25 11.86 -0.78
CA ILE A 102 18.94 11.01 -1.77
C ILE A 102 18.55 11.35 -3.21
N LYS A 103 19.33 10.88 -4.17
CA LYS A 103 18.99 10.98 -5.60
C LYS A 103 17.63 10.33 -5.87
N GLY A 104 16.79 11.04 -6.63
CA GLY A 104 15.46 10.58 -7.03
C GLY A 104 15.50 9.44 -8.06
N HIS A 105 14.35 8.81 -8.29
CA HIS A 105 14.15 7.59 -9.09
C HIS A 105 14.71 7.60 -10.53
N ASN A 106 15.05 8.77 -11.10
CA ASN A 106 15.65 8.90 -12.44
C ASN A 106 17.18 9.07 -12.41
N GLY A 107 17.82 9.03 -11.24
CA GLY A 107 19.26 9.24 -11.10
C GLY A 107 20.07 7.95 -11.23
N TYR A 108 21.32 8.04 -11.70
CA TYR A 108 22.19 6.87 -11.84
C TYR A 108 22.38 6.08 -10.53
N TYR A 109 22.36 6.71 -9.36
CA TYR A 109 22.46 6.00 -8.08
C TYR A 109 21.18 6.14 -7.26
N ALA A 110 20.01 5.91 -7.87
CA ALA A 110 18.73 6.11 -7.18
C ALA A 110 18.29 4.93 -6.29
N CYS A 111 18.80 3.71 -6.53
CA CYS A 111 18.34 2.56 -5.76
C CYS A 111 18.65 2.74 -4.27
N GLU A 112 17.60 2.63 -3.47
CA GLU A 112 17.64 2.86 -2.02
C GLU A 112 18.14 1.66 -1.23
N ARG A 113 18.23 0.49 -1.88
CA ARG A 113 18.53 -0.80 -1.27
C ARG A 113 19.85 -1.38 -1.69
N CYS A 114 20.33 -1.10 -2.91
CA CYS A 114 21.62 -1.58 -3.37
C CYS A 114 22.48 -0.45 -3.97
N THR A 115 23.77 -0.74 -4.11
CA THR A 115 24.79 0.20 -4.60
C THR A 115 24.87 0.28 -6.11
N GLN A 116 24.01 -0.42 -6.86
CA GLN A 116 24.07 -0.44 -8.31
C GLN A 116 24.01 0.97 -8.92
N GLN A 117 24.96 1.24 -9.80
CA GLN A 117 24.89 2.35 -10.74
C GLN A 117 23.97 1.96 -11.90
N GLY A 118 22.97 2.77 -12.17
CA GLY A 118 22.12 2.65 -13.32
C GLY A 118 22.85 3.03 -14.61
N VAL A 119 22.30 2.59 -15.73
CA VAL A 119 22.83 2.85 -17.08
C VAL A 119 21.74 3.57 -17.87
N ARG A 120 22.14 4.45 -18.80
CA ARG A 120 21.18 5.16 -19.66
C ARG A 120 20.97 4.36 -20.95
N ILE A 121 19.75 3.88 -21.17
CA ILE A 121 19.31 3.15 -22.37
C ILE A 121 18.02 3.79 -22.86
N ASP A 122 17.92 4.12 -24.14
CA ASP A 122 16.72 4.73 -24.77
C ASP A 122 16.11 5.89 -23.98
N ASN A 123 16.96 6.84 -23.57
CA ASN A 123 16.60 8.02 -22.76
C ASN A 123 16.02 7.71 -21.37
N LYS A 124 16.19 6.50 -20.87
CA LYS A 124 15.76 6.06 -19.54
C LYS A 124 16.96 5.58 -18.73
N VAL A 125 16.88 5.69 -17.41
CA VAL A 125 17.86 5.08 -16.50
C VAL A 125 17.34 3.72 -16.04
N VAL A 126 18.15 2.69 -16.21
CA VAL A 126 17.84 1.30 -15.89
C VAL A 126 18.83 0.71 -14.90
N TYR A 127 18.44 -0.37 -14.23
CA TYR A 127 19.22 -1.06 -13.20
C TYR A 127 19.26 -2.57 -13.51
N PRO A 128 20.11 -2.99 -14.47
CA PRO A 128 20.02 -4.30 -15.11
C PRO A 128 20.46 -5.48 -14.24
N ASN A 129 21.24 -5.23 -13.18
CA ASN A 129 21.77 -6.25 -12.28
C ASN A 129 20.91 -6.38 -11.03
N LEU A 130 20.66 -7.61 -10.57
CA LEU A 130 19.92 -7.86 -9.32
C LEU A 130 20.87 -8.14 -8.15
N ASN A 131 22.02 -8.74 -8.42
CA ASN A 131 23.01 -9.13 -7.42
C ASN A 131 24.01 -8.01 -7.16
N ASN A 132 23.63 -7.06 -6.31
CA ASN A 132 24.48 -5.95 -5.91
C ASN A 132 24.59 -5.87 -4.39
N THR A 133 25.67 -5.26 -3.92
CA THR A 133 25.85 -4.98 -2.49
C THR A 133 24.69 -4.15 -1.95
N LEU A 134 24.07 -4.64 -0.87
CA LEU A 134 23.00 -3.92 -0.20
C LEU A 134 23.55 -2.74 0.60
N ARG A 135 22.80 -1.64 0.59
CA ARG A 135 23.09 -0.47 1.42
C ARG A 135 22.84 -0.80 2.87
N LYS A 136 23.69 -0.29 3.76
CA LYS A 136 23.59 -0.47 5.20
C LYS A 136 23.27 0.84 5.89
N HIS A 137 22.55 0.77 7.01
CA HIS A 137 22.23 1.94 7.81
C HIS A 137 23.49 2.64 8.31
N GLU A 138 24.45 1.87 8.80
CA GLU A 138 25.69 2.38 9.40
C GLU A 138 26.50 3.19 8.39
N SER A 139 26.65 2.67 7.17
CA SER A 139 27.31 3.37 6.05
C SER A 139 26.53 4.61 5.62
N PHE A 140 25.20 4.53 5.58
CA PHE A 140 24.36 5.68 5.25
C PHE A 140 24.49 6.80 6.31
N SER A 141 24.51 6.44 7.60
CA SER A 141 24.65 7.37 8.73
C SER A 141 26.00 8.09 8.72
N LYS A 142 27.04 7.44 8.18
CA LYS A 142 28.38 8.01 7.99
C LYS A 142 28.56 8.78 6.67
N TYR A 143 27.49 8.95 5.89
CA TYR A 143 27.54 9.63 4.59
C TYR A 143 28.51 8.98 3.57
N GLU A 144 28.65 7.65 3.62
CA GLU A 144 29.61 6.92 2.78
C GLU A 144 29.13 6.81 1.31
N TYR A 145 27.83 6.91 1.05
CA TYR A 145 27.28 6.77 -0.29
C TYR A 145 27.18 8.12 -1.02
N LYS A 146 28.32 8.77 -1.27
CA LYS A 146 28.41 10.13 -1.86
C LYS A 146 27.65 10.30 -3.18
N ASP A 147 27.60 9.26 -4.01
CA ASP A 147 26.85 9.32 -5.26
C ASP A 147 25.34 9.13 -5.09
N HIS A 148 24.87 8.64 -3.94
CA HIS A 148 23.47 8.40 -3.66
C HIS A 148 22.87 9.48 -2.75
N GLN A 149 23.63 9.90 -1.73
CA GLN A 149 23.22 10.87 -0.73
C GLN A 149 23.57 12.29 -1.20
N LEU A 150 22.59 13.18 -1.15
CA LEU A 150 22.76 14.60 -1.48
C LEU A 150 23.22 15.41 -0.26
N ARG A 151 22.83 14.95 0.93
CA ARG A 151 23.22 15.45 2.25
C ARG A 151 22.81 14.45 3.33
N LEU A 152 23.18 14.68 4.58
CA LEU A 152 22.66 13.88 5.69
C LEU A 152 21.14 14.05 5.81
N SER A 153 20.45 12.94 6.07
CA SER A 153 19.00 12.96 6.27
C SER A 153 18.67 13.37 7.69
N PRO A 154 17.69 14.27 7.91
CA PRO A 154 17.18 14.54 9.26
C PRO A 154 16.58 13.31 9.94
N LEU A 155 16.19 12.27 9.18
CA LEU A 155 15.70 11.02 9.74
C LEU A 155 16.75 10.30 10.59
N LEU A 156 18.04 10.57 10.37
CA LEU A 156 19.12 10.01 11.21
C LEU A 156 19.05 10.51 12.66
N ASN A 157 18.35 11.61 12.92
CA ASN A 157 18.13 12.13 14.27
C ASN A 157 16.96 11.45 14.99
N ILE A 158 16.23 10.54 14.34
CA ILE A 158 15.16 9.76 14.97
C ILE A 158 15.79 8.54 15.67
N LYS A 159 15.54 8.40 16.96
CA LYS A 159 16.03 7.27 17.75
C LYS A 159 15.35 5.97 17.33
N GLY A 160 16.15 4.91 17.21
CA GLY A 160 15.66 3.56 16.92
C GLY A 160 15.15 3.33 15.49
N ILE A 161 15.42 4.26 14.56
CA ILE A 161 15.10 4.11 13.13
C ILE A 161 16.29 3.53 12.37
N ASN A 162 16.00 2.63 11.43
CA ASN A 162 16.91 2.25 10.37
C ASN A 162 16.42 2.86 9.04
N VAL A 163 17.09 3.92 8.56
CA VAL A 163 16.67 4.66 7.35
C VAL A 163 16.73 3.84 6.05
N ILE A 164 17.37 2.66 6.07
CA ILE A 164 17.34 1.72 4.94
C ILE A 164 16.09 0.84 5.04
N SER A 165 15.93 0.05 6.11
CA SER A 165 14.85 -0.94 6.23
C SER A 165 13.50 -0.34 6.61
N ASP A 166 13.47 0.69 7.47
CA ASP A 166 12.23 1.18 8.08
C ASP A 166 11.47 2.16 7.17
N ILE A 167 12.14 2.67 6.14
CA ILE A 167 11.52 3.42 5.04
C ILE A 167 11.16 2.42 3.94
N ASN A 168 9.88 2.07 3.82
CA ASN A 168 9.48 0.95 2.96
C ASN A 168 9.37 1.36 1.48
N LEU A 169 9.71 0.42 0.61
CA LEU A 169 9.33 0.48 -0.80
C LEU A 169 7.83 0.19 -0.88
N ASP A 170 7.05 1.18 -1.29
CA ASP A 170 5.60 1.06 -1.22
C ASP A 170 5.01 0.14 -2.31
N TYR A 171 4.28 -0.88 -1.89
CA TYR A 171 3.64 -1.86 -2.76
C TYR A 171 2.64 -1.26 -3.75
N MET A 172 1.86 -0.25 -3.32
CA MET A 172 0.85 0.35 -4.19
C MET A 172 1.51 1.09 -5.36
N HIS A 173 2.52 1.91 -5.08
CA HIS A 173 3.25 2.66 -6.10
C HIS A 173 4.17 1.78 -6.94
N MET A 174 4.88 0.82 -6.33
CA MET A 174 5.87 -0.01 -7.02
C MET A 174 5.21 -1.12 -7.85
N ALA A 175 4.41 -1.98 -7.22
CA ALA A 175 3.86 -3.15 -7.88
C ALA A 175 2.62 -2.80 -8.71
N CYS A 176 1.66 -2.07 -8.13
CA CYS A 176 0.38 -1.82 -8.80
C CYS A 176 0.51 -0.71 -9.86
N LEU A 177 0.91 0.51 -9.46
CA LEU A 177 1.01 1.66 -10.35
C LEU A 177 2.29 1.70 -11.18
N GLY A 178 3.34 1.01 -10.74
CA GLY A 178 4.62 0.90 -11.45
C GLY A 178 4.62 -0.28 -12.41
N VAL A 179 4.82 -1.49 -11.88
CA VAL A 179 5.12 -2.68 -12.67
C VAL A 179 3.89 -3.22 -13.40
N MET A 180 2.77 -3.45 -12.72
CA MET A 180 1.57 -4.01 -13.36
C MET A 180 1.02 -3.05 -14.42
N LYS A 181 0.96 -1.75 -14.11
CA LYS A 181 0.58 -0.72 -15.08
C LYS A 181 1.51 -0.71 -16.30
N LYS A 182 2.84 -0.78 -16.10
CA LYS A 182 3.82 -0.83 -17.20
C LYS A 182 3.61 -2.06 -18.08
N LEU A 183 3.44 -3.25 -17.50
CA LEU A 183 3.18 -4.47 -18.25
C LEU A 183 1.93 -4.39 -19.11
N LEU A 184 0.81 -3.93 -18.53
CA LEU A 184 -0.44 -3.76 -19.30
C LEU A 184 -0.30 -2.73 -20.41
N LYS A 185 0.33 -1.59 -20.14
CA LYS A 185 0.57 -0.57 -21.18
C LYS A 185 1.45 -1.10 -22.30
N HIS A 186 2.50 -1.85 -21.96
CA HIS A 186 3.37 -2.49 -22.94
C HIS A 186 2.55 -3.43 -23.83
N TRP A 187 1.82 -4.40 -23.26
CA TRP A 187 1.03 -5.35 -24.06
C TRP A 187 -0.12 -4.70 -24.87
N ILE A 188 -0.78 -3.68 -24.31
CA ILE A 188 -2.06 -3.18 -24.85
C ILE A 188 -1.92 -1.92 -25.68
N LYS A 189 -0.95 -1.04 -25.38
CA LYS A 189 -0.82 0.29 -26.03
C LYS A 189 0.37 0.34 -26.98
N GLU A 190 1.46 -0.36 -26.67
CA GLU A 190 2.61 -0.44 -27.57
C GLU A 190 2.33 -1.42 -28.71
N ARG A 191 2.92 -1.16 -29.88
CA ARG A 191 2.66 -1.92 -31.12
C ARG A 191 3.90 -2.50 -31.77
N LYS A 192 5.09 -2.04 -31.36
CA LYS A 192 6.37 -2.36 -32.00
C LYS A 192 7.17 -3.39 -31.19
N HIS A 193 6.54 -4.51 -30.82
CA HIS A 193 7.22 -5.63 -30.17
C HIS A 193 6.44 -6.94 -30.39
N ALA A 194 7.13 -8.08 -30.31
CA ALA A 194 6.59 -9.40 -30.61
C ALA A 194 5.43 -9.86 -29.70
N ASN A 195 5.24 -9.19 -28.56
CA ASN A 195 4.20 -9.50 -27.58
C ASN A 195 3.10 -8.42 -27.53
N ALA A 196 3.01 -7.56 -28.54
CA ALA A 196 1.96 -6.55 -28.66
C ALA A 196 0.62 -7.21 -29.00
N LEU A 197 -0.43 -6.84 -28.28
CA LEU A 197 -1.76 -7.40 -28.49
C LEU A 197 -2.51 -6.64 -29.58
N THR A 198 -3.21 -7.41 -30.43
CA THR A 198 -4.05 -6.83 -31.48
C THR A 198 -5.33 -6.22 -30.86
N PRO A 199 -5.95 -5.24 -31.52
CA PRO A 199 -7.22 -4.67 -31.05
C PRO A 199 -8.33 -5.71 -30.82
N SER A 200 -8.39 -6.75 -31.67
CA SER A 200 -9.35 -7.84 -31.52
C SER A 200 -9.10 -8.64 -30.24
N VAL A 201 -7.84 -8.99 -29.96
CA VAL A 201 -7.46 -9.70 -28.74
C VAL A 201 -7.77 -8.86 -27.50
N ILE A 202 -7.43 -7.57 -27.53
CA ILE A 202 -7.73 -6.63 -26.43
C ILE A 202 -9.24 -6.55 -26.17
N LYS A 203 -10.08 -6.57 -27.22
CA LYS A 203 -11.54 -6.58 -27.09
C LYS A 203 -12.03 -7.88 -26.43
N CYS A 204 -11.51 -9.04 -26.84
CA CYS A 204 -11.86 -10.32 -26.21
C CYS A 204 -11.48 -10.35 -24.73
N MET A 205 -10.26 -9.95 -24.40
CA MET A 205 -9.80 -9.88 -23.00
C MET A 205 -10.61 -8.88 -22.17
N SER A 206 -11.03 -7.75 -22.76
CA SER A 206 -11.90 -6.78 -22.07
C SER A 206 -13.26 -7.39 -21.76
N ALA A 207 -13.86 -8.11 -22.72
CA ALA A 207 -15.13 -8.81 -22.52
C ALA A 207 -15.03 -9.89 -21.43
N GLU A 208 -13.93 -10.66 -21.36
CA GLU A 208 -13.69 -11.60 -20.27
C GLU A 208 -13.61 -10.92 -18.90
N LEU A 209 -12.90 -9.80 -18.83
CA LEU A 209 -12.74 -9.03 -17.60
C LEU A 209 -14.09 -8.46 -17.13
N GLU A 210 -14.91 -7.95 -18.05
CA GLU A 210 -16.26 -7.44 -17.77
C GLU A 210 -17.22 -8.56 -17.36
N ASN A 211 -17.16 -9.72 -18.02
CA ASN A 211 -17.97 -10.89 -17.65
C ASN A 211 -17.66 -11.36 -16.22
N MET A 212 -16.39 -11.30 -15.81
CA MET A 212 -15.95 -11.62 -14.45
C MET A 212 -16.54 -10.67 -13.40
N ALA A 213 -16.92 -9.43 -13.75
CA ALA A 213 -17.44 -8.45 -12.81
C ALA A 213 -18.66 -8.94 -12.02
N SER A 214 -19.47 -9.79 -12.65
CA SER A 214 -20.62 -10.44 -12.03
C SER A 214 -20.24 -11.34 -10.86
N MET A 215 -19.04 -11.96 -10.89
CA MET A 215 -18.49 -12.89 -9.90
C MET A 215 -17.58 -12.22 -8.87
N VAL A 216 -17.23 -10.94 -9.06
CA VAL A 216 -16.37 -10.22 -8.10
C VAL A 216 -17.16 -9.85 -6.85
N PRO A 217 -16.70 -10.21 -5.63
CA PRO A 217 -17.33 -9.84 -4.36
C PRO A 217 -17.46 -8.33 -4.13
N CYS A 218 -18.36 -7.93 -3.25
CA CYS A 218 -18.66 -6.54 -2.94
C CYS A 218 -17.55 -5.82 -2.14
N GLU A 219 -16.64 -6.59 -1.55
CA GLU A 219 -15.42 -6.15 -0.87
C GLU A 219 -14.46 -5.39 -1.79
N PHE A 220 -14.47 -5.74 -3.08
CA PHE A 220 -13.69 -5.02 -4.08
C PHE A 220 -14.38 -3.70 -4.40
N GLN A 221 -13.73 -2.60 -4.00
CA GLN A 221 -14.26 -1.23 -4.14
C GLN A 221 -14.68 -0.89 -5.59
N ARG A 222 -14.00 -1.47 -6.58
CA ARG A 222 -14.26 -1.28 -8.01
C ARG A 222 -14.52 -2.62 -8.66
N LYS A 223 -15.49 -2.65 -9.59
CA LYS A 223 -15.67 -3.78 -10.48
C LYS A 223 -14.64 -3.70 -11.61
N PRO A 224 -14.23 -4.86 -12.16
CA PRO A 224 -13.37 -4.89 -13.34
C PRO A 224 -14.03 -4.14 -14.50
N ARG A 225 -13.22 -3.43 -15.28
CA ARG A 225 -13.63 -2.65 -16.45
C ARG A 225 -12.72 -3.03 -17.61
N GLY A 226 -13.17 -2.81 -18.85
CA GLY A 226 -12.36 -3.05 -20.04
C GLY A 226 -11.04 -2.28 -20.09
N PHE A 227 -10.18 -2.68 -21.03
CA PHE A 227 -8.87 -2.07 -21.25
C PHE A 227 -8.92 -0.74 -22.03
N ASP A 228 -10.07 -0.38 -22.59
CA ASP A 228 -10.35 0.94 -23.14
C ASP A 228 -10.19 2.04 -22.08
N GLU A 229 -10.54 1.73 -20.82
CA GLU A 229 -10.38 2.64 -19.68
C GLU A 229 -9.03 2.49 -18.94
N LEU A 230 -8.07 1.74 -19.47
CA LEU A 230 -6.80 1.42 -18.79
C LEU A 230 -6.05 2.64 -18.25
N ASP A 231 -6.13 3.79 -18.94
CA ASP A 231 -5.48 5.03 -18.51
C ASP A 231 -6.16 5.68 -17.28
N ARG A 232 -7.42 5.32 -17.00
CA ARG A 232 -8.23 5.76 -15.86
C ARG A 232 -8.26 4.75 -14.72
N TRP A 233 -7.60 3.60 -14.86
CA TRP A 233 -7.54 2.61 -13.79
C TRP A 233 -6.78 3.15 -12.58
N LYS A 234 -7.33 2.87 -11.39
CA LYS A 234 -6.68 3.18 -10.11
C LYS A 234 -5.82 2.02 -9.64
N ALA A 235 -4.97 2.28 -8.65
CA ALA A 235 -4.09 1.26 -8.04
C ALA A 235 -4.84 -0.01 -7.61
N THR A 236 -6.08 0.11 -7.12
CA THR A 236 -6.91 -1.04 -6.70
C THR A 236 -7.27 -1.97 -7.87
N GLU A 237 -7.42 -1.43 -9.08
CA GLU A 237 -7.78 -2.21 -10.27
C GLU A 237 -6.57 -2.95 -10.82
N TYR A 238 -5.40 -2.28 -10.87
CA TYR A 238 -4.13 -2.95 -11.16
C TYR A 238 -3.84 -4.05 -10.14
N ARG A 239 -4.09 -3.79 -8.85
CA ARG A 239 -3.94 -4.79 -7.79
C ARG A 239 -4.87 -5.99 -8.01
N PHE A 240 -6.14 -5.74 -8.32
CA PHE A 240 -7.10 -6.79 -8.60
C PHE A 240 -6.66 -7.65 -9.79
N PHE A 241 -6.25 -7.01 -10.88
CA PHE A 241 -5.76 -7.70 -12.06
C PHE A 241 -4.53 -8.54 -11.75
N MET A 242 -3.53 -7.96 -11.09
CA MET A 242 -2.29 -8.65 -10.70
C MET A 242 -2.53 -9.87 -9.81
N LEU A 243 -3.41 -9.75 -8.81
CA LEU A 243 -3.61 -10.80 -7.80
C LEU A 243 -4.71 -11.80 -8.14
N TYR A 244 -5.63 -11.52 -9.08
CA TYR A 244 -6.81 -12.35 -9.31
C TYR A 244 -7.13 -12.57 -10.78
N ALA A 245 -7.45 -11.51 -11.53
CA ALA A 245 -7.97 -11.68 -12.89
C ALA A 245 -6.88 -12.01 -13.92
N GLY A 246 -5.67 -11.49 -13.77
CA GLY A 246 -4.59 -11.60 -14.74
C GLY A 246 -4.21 -13.04 -15.11
N PRO A 247 -4.06 -13.99 -14.16
CA PRO A 247 -3.81 -15.40 -14.50
C PRO A 247 -4.90 -16.03 -15.36
N ILE A 248 -6.13 -15.53 -15.29
CA ILE A 248 -7.24 -16.04 -16.09
C ILE A 248 -7.21 -15.33 -17.45
N VAL A 249 -7.28 -13.99 -17.43
CA VAL A 249 -7.46 -13.14 -18.60
C VAL A 249 -6.24 -13.11 -19.52
N LEU A 250 -5.03 -13.43 -19.06
CA LEU A 250 -3.83 -13.43 -19.91
C LEU A 250 -3.51 -14.78 -20.54
N LYS A 251 -4.03 -15.89 -19.98
CA LYS A 251 -3.54 -17.26 -20.23
C LYS A 251 -3.43 -17.63 -21.70
N ASP A 252 -4.46 -17.28 -22.47
CA ASP A 252 -4.60 -17.71 -23.87
C ASP A 252 -4.32 -16.57 -24.86
N TYR A 253 -3.93 -15.38 -24.37
CA TYR A 253 -3.80 -14.17 -25.21
C TYR A 253 -2.39 -13.62 -25.32
N ILE A 254 -1.52 -13.85 -24.33
CA ILE A 254 -0.11 -13.44 -24.40
C ILE A 254 0.79 -14.66 -24.68
N SER A 255 2.02 -14.43 -25.14
CA SER A 255 2.94 -15.54 -25.40
C SER A 255 3.19 -16.38 -24.14
N LYS A 256 3.41 -17.69 -24.32
CA LYS A 256 3.71 -18.62 -23.22
C LYS A 256 4.87 -18.14 -22.35
N GLN A 257 5.91 -17.55 -22.95
CA GLN A 257 7.05 -17.01 -22.22
C GLN A 257 6.64 -15.81 -21.37
N ALA A 258 5.94 -14.83 -21.95
CA ALA A 258 5.42 -13.67 -21.22
C ALA A 258 4.48 -14.08 -20.08
N TYR A 259 3.62 -15.07 -20.32
CA TYR A 259 2.69 -15.59 -19.34
C TYR A 259 3.38 -16.24 -18.15
N ILE A 260 4.41 -17.07 -18.37
CA ILE A 260 5.20 -17.66 -17.28
C ILE A 260 5.86 -16.57 -16.43
N LYS A 261 6.40 -15.51 -17.06
CA LYS A 261 6.97 -14.38 -16.31
C LYS A 261 5.91 -13.64 -15.51
N PHE A 262 4.75 -13.38 -16.10
CA PHE A 262 3.62 -12.81 -15.37
C PHE A 262 3.20 -13.69 -14.17
N LEU A 263 3.15 -15.02 -14.33
CA LEU A 263 2.81 -15.93 -13.24
C LEU A 263 3.83 -15.87 -12.09
N ASN A 264 5.12 -15.79 -12.40
CA ASN A 264 6.15 -15.58 -11.37
C ASN A 264 5.89 -14.27 -10.59
N PHE A 265 5.57 -13.18 -11.28
CA PHE A 265 5.20 -11.93 -10.62
C PHE A 265 3.93 -12.07 -9.77
N HIS A 266 2.88 -12.66 -10.32
CA HIS A 266 1.63 -12.94 -9.62
C HIS A 266 1.86 -13.75 -8.33
N VAL A 267 2.60 -14.86 -8.42
CA VAL A 267 2.89 -15.74 -7.28
C VAL A 267 3.68 -15.01 -6.20
N ALA A 268 4.75 -14.29 -6.58
CA ALA A 268 5.54 -13.50 -5.64
C ALA A 268 4.66 -12.46 -4.90
N MET A 269 3.81 -11.73 -5.64
CA MET A 269 2.91 -10.73 -5.07
C MET A 269 1.83 -11.37 -4.17
N ARG A 270 1.28 -12.53 -4.54
CA ARG A 270 0.30 -13.26 -3.73
C ARG A 270 0.88 -13.74 -2.41
N ILE A 271 2.14 -14.19 -2.42
CA ILE A 271 2.82 -14.66 -1.21
C ILE A 271 3.04 -13.52 -0.23
N ILE A 272 3.63 -12.39 -0.67
CA ILE A 272 3.95 -11.26 0.24
C ILE A 272 2.71 -10.50 0.72
N CYS A 273 1.55 -10.69 0.08
CA CYS A 273 0.26 -10.13 0.51
C CYS A 273 -0.46 -10.98 1.57
N SER A 274 0.12 -12.09 2.03
CA SER A 274 -0.49 -13.04 2.96
C SER A 274 0.47 -13.41 4.08
N ASP A 275 0.10 -13.14 5.33
CA ASP A 275 0.88 -13.49 6.52
C ASP A 275 1.17 -14.98 6.64
N ARG A 276 0.28 -15.82 6.12
CA ARG A 276 0.49 -17.26 6.07
C ARG A 276 1.50 -17.62 4.99
N PHE A 277 1.27 -17.14 3.78
CA PHE A 277 2.10 -17.56 2.64
C PHE A 277 3.51 -17.01 2.74
N ILE A 278 3.71 -15.78 3.24
CA ILE A 278 5.06 -15.23 3.39
C ILE A 278 5.93 -16.09 4.34
N LYS A 279 5.33 -16.67 5.38
CA LYS A 279 6.02 -17.53 6.36
C LYS A 279 6.37 -18.90 5.79
N VAL A 280 5.51 -19.45 4.93
CA VAL A 280 5.64 -20.83 4.40
C VAL A 280 6.39 -20.84 3.08
N PHE A 281 6.12 -19.88 2.20
CA PHE A 281 6.55 -19.82 0.80
C PHE A 281 7.46 -18.63 0.50
N GLY A 282 8.07 -17.99 1.50
CA GLY A 282 8.96 -16.84 1.30
C GLY A 282 10.09 -17.12 0.30
N ARG A 283 10.71 -18.30 0.36
CA ARG A 283 11.73 -18.72 -0.61
C ARG A 283 11.19 -18.79 -2.04
N VAL A 284 9.99 -19.35 -2.22
CA VAL A 284 9.33 -19.43 -3.53
C VAL A 284 9.08 -18.02 -4.09
N ALA A 285 8.67 -17.06 -3.25
CA ALA A 285 8.49 -15.68 -3.68
C ALA A 285 9.81 -15.03 -4.15
N SER A 286 10.92 -15.30 -3.46
CA SER A 286 12.26 -14.80 -3.85
C SER A 286 12.68 -15.38 -5.22
N GLU A 287 12.56 -16.69 -5.40
CA GLU A 287 12.87 -17.36 -6.67
C GLU A 287 11.96 -16.86 -7.81
N CYS A 288 10.67 -16.66 -7.52
CA CYS A 288 9.72 -16.13 -8.50
C CYS A 288 10.07 -14.69 -8.92
N ILE A 289 10.35 -13.78 -7.98
CA ILE A 289 10.64 -12.39 -8.33
C ILE A 289 11.95 -12.26 -9.11
N GLU A 290 12.97 -13.06 -8.79
CA GLU A 290 14.21 -13.12 -9.55
C GLU A 290 13.96 -13.61 -10.99
N ASN A 291 13.25 -14.74 -11.13
CA ASN A 291 12.89 -15.31 -12.43
C ASN A 291 12.03 -14.39 -13.29
N PHE A 292 11.20 -13.56 -12.65
CA PHE A 292 10.43 -12.51 -13.30
C PHE A 292 11.34 -11.40 -13.82
N CYS A 293 12.17 -10.79 -12.97
CA CYS A 293 13.04 -9.68 -13.35
C CYS A 293 14.05 -10.08 -14.43
N VAL A 294 14.78 -11.20 -14.26
CA VAL A 294 15.71 -11.72 -15.26
C VAL A 294 14.98 -12.12 -16.53
N GLY A 295 13.80 -12.74 -16.39
CA GLY A 295 12.98 -13.16 -17.50
C GLY A 295 12.47 -12.02 -18.38
N LEU A 296 12.01 -10.93 -17.76
CA LEU A 296 11.55 -9.75 -18.48
C LEU A 296 12.70 -9.02 -19.16
N ARG A 297 13.88 -8.94 -18.52
CA ARG A 297 15.09 -8.41 -19.15
C ARG A 297 15.41 -9.13 -20.45
N ASN A 298 15.34 -10.46 -20.44
CA ASN A 298 15.64 -11.26 -21.64
C ASN A 298 14.53 -11.15 -22.70
N LEU A 299 13.28 -10.94 -22.29
CA LEU A 299 12.12 -10.91 -23.20
C LEU A 299 11.87 -9.54 -23.83
N TYR A 300 12.12 -8.47 -23.09
CA TYR A 300 11.79 -7.08 -23.46
C TYR A 300 12.99 -6.13 -23.38
N GLY A 301 14.20 -6.66 -23.20
CA GLY A 301 15.42 -5.86 -23.12
C GLY A 301 15.70 -5.24 -21.74
N GLU A 302 16.89 -4.67 -21.59
CA GLU A 302 17.35 -4.04 -20.34
C GLU A 302 16.59 -2.75 -20.03
N GLU A 303 16.08 -2.05 -21.05
CA GLU A 303 15.19 -0.89 -20.98
C GLU A 303 13.94 -1.15 -20.14
N PHE A 304 13.57 -2.43 -19.96
CA PHE A 304 12.42 -2.80 -19.14
C PHE A 304 12.71 -2.71 -17.63
N LEU A 305 13.97 -2.80 -17.21
CA LEU A 305 14.44 -2.79 -15.82
C LEU A 305 14.66 -1.37 -15.26
N GLU A 306 13.68 -0.50 -15.45
CA GLU A 306 13.62 0.82 -14.83
C GLU A 306 13.47 0.73 -13.29
N TYR A 307 13.58 1.87 -12.61
CA TYR A 307 13.59 1.96 -11.14
C TYR A 307 12.53 1.13 -10.42
N ASN A 308 11.26 1.19 -10.82
CA ASN A 308 10.18 0.42 -10.15
C ASN A 308 10.36 -1.09 -10.33
N MET A 309 10.79 -1.53 -11.51
CA MET A 309 11.04 -2.94 -11.83
C MET A 309 12.22 -3.49 -11.02
N HIS A 310 13.27 -2.69 -10.85
CA HIS A 310 14.37 -3.05 -9.96
C HIS A 310 13.96 -3.03 -8.49
N SER A 311 13.15 -2.05 -8.08
CA SER A 311 12.74 -1.87 -6.69
C SER A 311 11.80 -2.97 -6.19
N ILE A 312 10.96 -3.57 -7.05
CA ILE A 312 10.09 -4.68 -6.61
C ILE A 312 10.88 -5.92 -6.17
N TYR A 313 12.07 -6.16 -6.74
CA TYR A 313 12.95 -7.25 -6.31
C TYR A 313 13.32 -7.08 -4.84
N HIS A 314 13.78 -5.87 -4.47
CA HIS A 314 14.10 -5.56 -3.09
C HIS A 314 12.86 -5.52 -2.20
N MET A 315 11.73 -5.00 -2.67
CA MET A 315 10.49 -4.96 -1.90
C MET A 315 10.00 -6.36 -1.51
N VAL A 316 10.08 -7.33 -2.43
CA VAL A 316 9.74 -8.74 -2.14
C VAL A 316 10.68 -9.31 -1.08
N ASN A 317 11.99 -9.11 -1.25
CA ASN A 317 12.98 -9.62 -0.31
C ASN A 317 12.89 -8.96 1.07
N ASP A 318 12.65 -7.65 1.15
CA ASP A 318 12.36 -6.93 2.40
C ASP A 318 11.16 -7.55 3.13
N ALA A 319 10.06 -7.77 2.41
CA ALA A 319 8.86 -8.38 2.98
C ALA A 319 9.13 -9.78 3.54
N ILE A 320 9.89 -10.61 2.80
CA ILE A 320 10.25 -11.97 3.22
C ILE A 320 11.14 -11.94 4.46
N THR A 321 12.21 -11.13 4.44
CA THR A 321 13.17 -11.02 5.55
C THR A 321 12.48 -10.59 6.84
N GLU A 322 11.56 -9.62 6.74
CA GLU A 322 10.84 -9.09 7.89
C GLU A 322 9.57 -9.87 8.24
N LYS A 323 9.20 -10.89 7.43
CA LYS A 323 7.92 -11.61 7.52
C LYS A 323 6.72 -10.66 7.60
N LEU A 324 6.76 -9.61 6.77
CA LEU A 324 5.84 -8.49 6.82
C LEU A 324 4.87 -8.52 5.63
N ASN A 325 3.57 -8.54 5.92
CA ASN A 325 2.54 -8.42 4.91
C ASN A 325 2.56 -7.01 4.30
N VAL A 326 2.74 -6.92 2.98
CA VAL A 326 2.84 -5.61 2.31
C VAL A 326 1.54 -4.80 2.36
N ASN A 327 0.40 -5.43 2.66
CA ASN A 327 -0.86 -4.71 2.88
C ASN A 327 -0.77 -3.79 4.10
N ASP A 328 -0.09 -4.26 5.13
CA ASP A 328 0.09 -3.57 6.42
C ASP A 328 1.14 -2.47 6.34
N VAL A 329 1.75 -2.23 5.18
CA VAL A 329 2.72 -1.16 4.94
C VAL A 329 2.51 -0.49 3.58
N SER A 330 1.29 -0.53 3.08
CA SER A 330 0.93 0.08 1.81
C SER A 330 0.36 1.49 1.96
N SER A 331 0.53 2.32 0.93
CA SER A 331 -0.01 3.68 0.89
C SER A 331 -1.51 3.78 0.56
N PHE A 332 -2.22 2.67 0.36
CA PHE A 332 -3.66 2.68 0.05
C PHE A 332 -4.50 3.47 1.09
N PRO A 333 -4.35 3.26 2.41
CA PRO A 333 -5.10 4.01 3.40
C PRO A 333 -4.77 5.50 3.38
N PHE A 334 -3.49 5.83 3.16
CA PHE A 334 -2.98 7.20 3.18
C PHE A 334 -3.43 8.01 1.97
N GLU A 335 -3.43 7.44 0.76
CA GLU A 335 -3.96 8.09 -0.44
C GLU A 335 -5.47 8.38 -0.33
N ASN A 336 -6.23 7.41 0.18
CA ASN A 336 -7.65 7.61 0.40
C ASN A 336 -7.93 8.69 1.47
N PHE A 337 -7.10 8.74 2.51
CA PHE A 337 -7.20 9.77 3.55
C PHE A 337 -6.78 11.15 3.06
N LEU A 338 -5.70 11.24 2.28
CA LEU A 338 -5.29 12.47 1.59
C LEU A 338 -6.43 13.02 0.74
N GLY A 339 -7.08 12.18 -0.06
CA GLY A 339 -8.26 12.56 -0.85
C GLY A 339 -9.46 13.07 -0.03
N GLN A 340 -9.56 12.70 1.26
CA GLN A 340 -10.57 13.26 2.17
C GLN A 340 -10.15 14.62 2.71
N ILE A 341 -8.89 14.76 3.12
CA ILE A 341 -8.32 16.03 3.59
C ILE A 341 -8.46 17.11 2.53
N LEU A 342 -8.14 16.80 1.27
CA LEU A 342 -8.22 17.76 0.17
C LEU A 342 -9.64 18.28 -0.08
N LYS A 343 -10.68 17.52 0.28
CA LYS A 343 -12.09 17.96 0.15
C LYS A 343 -12.54 18.91 1.27
N LEU A 344 -11.76 19.01 2.35
CA LEU A 344 -12.03 19.97 3.43
C LEU A 344 -11.69 21.40 2.99
N VAL A 345 -10.93 21.54 1.91
CA VAL A 345 -10.60 22.81 1.27
C VAL A 345 -11.75 23.22 0.36
N ARG A 346 -12.36 24.37 0.65
CA ARG A 346 -13.48 24.91 -0.13
C ARG A 346 -13.09 26.10 -1.01
N GLY A 347 -11.91 26.67 -0.77
CA GLY A 347 -11.38 27.77 -1.58
C GLY A 347 -9.91 28.05 -1.31
N PRO A 348 -9.29 28.97 -2.06
CA PRO A 348 -7.86 29.26 -2.00
C PRO A 348 -7.45 30.07 -0.76
N ALA A 349 -8.40 30.71 -0.06
CA ALA A 349 -8.08 31.59 1.06
C ALA A 349 -7.78 30.79 2.35
N LYS A 350 -6.62 31.03 2.95
CA LYS A 350 -6.22 30.42 4.25
C LYS A 350 -6.39 28.88 4.27
N PRO A 351 -5.76 28.18 3.33
CA PRO A 351 -5.91 26.74 3.11
C PRO A 351 -5.65 25.90 4.37
N LEU A 352 -4.54 26.20 5.07
CA LEU A 352 -4.14 25.49 6.29
C LEU A 352 -5.19 25.63 7.40
N GLN A 353 -5.72 26.84 7.56
CA GLN A 353 -6.68 27.16 8.61
C GLN A 353 -8.03 26.48 8.35
N GLN A 354 -8.47 26.40 7.08
CA GLN A 354 -9.70 25.68 6.73
C GLN A 354 -9.63 24.24 7.23
N ILE A 355 -8.54 23.55 6.92
CA ILE A 355 -8.41 22.15 7.28
C ILE A 355 -8.18 21.94 8.76
N ALA A 356 -7.31 22.74 9.38
CA ALA A 356 -7.08 22.66 10.81
C ALA A 356 -8.40 22.75 11.59
N ARG A 357 -9.27 23.71 11.25
CA ARG A 357 -10.60 23.87 11.86
C ARG A 357 -11.49 22.65 11.63
N ARG A 358 -11.60 22.18 10.37
CA ARG A 358 -12.43 21.02 10.03
C ARG A 358 -11.99 19.73 10.73
N LEU A 359 -10.68 19.52 10.88
CA LEU A 359 -10.18 18.35 11.59
C LEU A 359 -10.40 18.45 13.10
N THR A 360 -10.28 19.64 13.69
CA THR A 360 -10.67 19.85 15.09
C THR A 360 -12.13 19.50 15.31
N GLU A 361 -13.04 19.99 14.44
CA GLU A 361 -14.47 19.67 14.51
C GLU A 361 -14.75 18.16 14.38
N MET A 362 -14.05 17.47 13.47
CA MET A 362 -14.22 16.03 13.30
C MET A 362 -13.78 15.22 14.53
N CYS A 363 -12.66 15.62 15.15
CA CYS A 363 -12.17 15.00 16.39
C CYS A 363 -13.15 15.16 17.57
N GLU A 364 -13.96 16.22 17.59
CA GLU A 364 -14.98 16.43 18.63
C GLU A 364 -16.22 15.55 18.45
N ILE A 365 -16.45 15.01 17.26
CA ILE A 365 -17.67 14.25 16.90
C ILE A 365 -17.44 12.72 16.93
N GLU A 366 -16.20 12.24 16.80
CA GLU A 366 -15.89 10.81 16.62
C GLU A 366 -16.03 9.90 17.86
N ASP A 367 -16.36 10.45 19.04
CA ASP A 367 -16.55 9.69 20.29
C ASP A 367 -17.78 8.74 20.32
N CYS A 368 -18.49 8.54 19.20
CA CYS A 368 -19.80 7.83 19.16
C CYS A 368 -20.03 6.88 17.96
N LYS A 369 -19.04 6.10 17.53
CA LYS A 369 -19.31 4.98 16.58
C LYS A 369 -18.94 3.63 17.19
N PRO A 370 -19.92 2.75 17.47
CA PRO A 370 -19.63 1.39 17.88
C PRO A 370 -18.92 0.66 16.73
N SER A 371 -17.68 0.25 16.96
CA SER A 371 -16.99 -0.74 16.15
C SER A 371 -17.53 -2.12 16.54
N GLY A 372 -18.47 -2.64 15.74
CA GLY A 372 -19.14 -3.88 16.10
C GLY A 372 -19.81 -4.56 14.92
N PHE A 373 -20.03 -5.85 15.10
CA PHE A 373 -20.92 -6.69 14.32
C PHE A 373 -22.26 -5.99 14.03
N HIS A 374 -22.69 -5.99 12.77
CA HIS A 374 -23.98 -5.42 12.37
C HIS A 374 -24.71 -6.36 11.41
N ALA A 375 -25.89 -6.82 11.82
CA ALA A 375 -26.83 -7.53 10.96
C ALA A 375 -27.90 -6.55 10.46
N HIS A 376 -28.17 -6.54 9.16
CA HIS A 376 -29.30 -5.79 8.61
C HIS A 376 -30.51 -6.70 8.48
N ILE A 377 -31.54 -6.41 9.28
CA ILE A 377 -32.78 -7.18 9.36
C ILE A 377 -33.86 -6.48 8.53
N HIS A 378 -34.58 -7.24 7.70
CA HIS A 378 -35.79 -6.79 7.01
C HIS A 378 -36.82 -7.93 7.04
N ASN A 379 -38.06 -7.64 7.46
CA ASN A 379 -39.14 -8.63 7.63
C ASN A 379 -38.71 -9.87 8.44
N ASN A 380 -38.06 -9.67 9.59
CA ASN A 380 -37.51 -10.74 10.46
C ASN A 380 -36.49 -11.69 9.80
N LYS A 381 -35.95 -11.34 8.62
CA LYS A 381 -34.87 -12.08 7.95
C LYS A 381 -33.61 -11.23 7.89
N ILE A 382 -32.46 -11.85 8.17
CA ILE A 382 -31.15 -11.20 8.04
C ILE A 382 -30.80 -11.15 6.54
N LYS A 383 -30.79 -9.94 5.95
CA LYS A 383 -30.50 -9.74 4.52
C LYS A 383 -29.01 -9.87 4.21
N PHE A 384 -28.18 -9.34 5.11
CA PHE A 384 -26.74 -9.50 5.08
C PHE A 384 -26.13 -9.24 6.46
N MET A 385 -24.96 -9.81 6.68
CA MET A 385 -24.17 -9.62 7.89
C MET A 385 -22.89 -8.86 7.57
N LYS A 386 -22.52 -7.90 8.41
CA LYS A 386 -21.23 -7.19 8.34
C LYS A 386 -20.31 -7.64 9.47
N ILE A 387 -19.19 -8.27 9.11
CA ILE A 387 -18.16 -8.74 10.06
C ILE A 387 -16.81 -8.13 9.67
N ASN A 388 -16.16 -7.39 10.58
CA ASN A 388 -14.83 -6.81 10.36
C ASN A 388 -14.68 -5.96 9.08
N GLY A 389 -15.80 -5.45 8.53
CA GLY A 389 -15.86 -4.68 7.28
C GLY A 389 -16.25 -5.48 6.03
N PHE A 390 -16.29 -6.80 6.11
CA PHE A 390 -16.76 -7.72 5.08
C PHE A 390 -18.28 -7.87 5.14
N LYS A 391 -18.95 -8.13 4.01
CA LYS A 391 -20.40 -8.30 3.97
C LYS A 391 -20.76 -9.66 3.39
N ILE A 392 -21.51 -10.44 4.15
CA ILE A 392 -21.99 -11.77 3.73
C ILE A 392 -23.48 -11.66 3.38
N TYR A 393 -23.84 -12.07 2.17
CA TYR A 393 -25.21 -12.10 1.66
C TYR A 393 -25.60 -13.55 1.33
N PRO A 394 -26.50 -14.18 2.09
CA PRO A 394 -26.75 -15.61 1.98
C PRO A 394 -27.33 -16.10 0.64
N ASN A 395 -27.81 -15.17 -0.19
CA ASN A 395 -28.44 -15.47 -1.48
C ASN A 395 -27.76 -14.76 -2.65
N LYS A 396 -26.47 -14.41 -2.52
CA LYS A 396 -25.67 -13.84 -3.60
C LYS A 396 -24.40 -14.65 -3.75
N THR A 397 -24.31 -15.50 -4.76
CA THR A 397 -23.19 -16.43 -4.97
C THR A 397 -21.81 -15.80 -4.73
N LYS A 398 -21.54 -14.60 -5.24
CA LYS A 398 -20.23 -13.95 -5.06
C LYS A 398 -19.97 -13.39 -3.64
N ASP A 399 -21.02 -13.13 -2.87
CA ASP A 399 -20.97 -12.53 -1.53
C ASP A 399 -21.48 -13.50 -0.46
N SER A 400 -21.73 -14.78 -0.81
CA SER A 400 -22.26 -15.81 0.09
C SER A 400 -21.19 -16.76 0.59
N HIS A 401 -19.91 -16.57 0.25
CA HIS A 401 -18.87 -17.52 0.62
C HIS A 401 -17.99 -17.00 1.76
N ILE A 402 -17.60 -17.90 2.64
CA ILE A 402 -16.63 -17.65 3.71
C ILE A 402 -15.48 -18.65 3.63
N LEU A 403 -14.29 -18.20 4.02
CA LEU A 403 -13.12 -19.07 4.19
C LEU A 403 -12.96 -19.39 5.67
N LEU A 404 -13.04 -20.67 6.01
CA LEU A 404 -12.85 -21.16 7.37
C LEU A 404 -11.36 -21.27 7.73
N PRO A 405 -11.01 -21.31 9.04
CA PRO A 405 -9.62 -21.50 9.49
C PRO A 405 -8.95 -22.78 8.98
N ASN A 406 -9.72 -23.78 8.57
CA ASN A 406 -9.26 -25.05 8.00
C ASN A 406 -9.18 -25.04 6.46
N ASP A 407 -9.19 -23.86 5.83
CA ASP A 407 -9.15 -23.66 4.38
C ASP A 407 -10.35 -24.17 3.58
N GLN A 408 -11.41 -24.61 4.26
CA GLN A 408 -12.66 -24.92 3.58
C GLN A 408 -13.40 -23.64 3.22
N VAL A 409 -13.87 -23.59 1.97
CA VAL A 409 -14.79 -22.55 1.51
C VAL A 409 -16.20 -23.07 1.73
N MET A 410 -17.00 -22.31 2.49
CA MET A 410 -18.41 -22.63 2.71
C MET A 410 -19.29 -21.60 2.04
N CYS A 411 -20.40 -22.06 1.45
CA CYS A 411 -21.50 -21.19 1.07
C CYS A 411 -22.39 -20.99 2.29
N VAL A 412 -22.79 -19.74 2.52
CA VAL A 412 -23.73 -19.34 3.55
C VAL A 412 -25.07 -19.24 2.85
N GLU A 413 -25.99 -20.17 3.10
CA GLU A 413 -27.33 -20.13 2.51
C GLU A 413 -28.30 -19.31 3.35
N LEU A 414 -28.13 -19.35 4.68
CA LEU A 414 -29.01 -18.68 5.64
C LEU A 414 -28.23 -18.19 6.85
N ILE A 415 -28.74 -17.12 7.47
CA ILE A 415 -28.22 -16.55 8.72
C ILE A 415 -29.41 -16.36 9.67
N TYR A 416 -29.36 -16.97 10.85
CA TYR A 416 -30.42 -16.90 11.87
C TYR A 416 -29.89 -16.36 13.19
N SER A 417 -30.72 -15.63 13.94
CA SER A 417 -30.46 -15.18 15.32
C SER A 417 -30.82 -16.24 16.33
N GLU A 418 -29.86 -16.73 17.11
CA GLU A 418 -30.17 -17.48 18.34
C GLU A 418 -30.66 -16.51 19.41
N ASN A 419 -31.96 -16.60 19.68
CA ASN A 419 -32.74 -16.04 20.78
C ASN A 419 -32.82 -14.52 20.99
N SER A 420 -34.06 -14.05 20.83
CA SER A 420 -34.68 -12.90 21.48
C SER A 420 -34.67 -13.07 23.01
N ASP A 421 -33.54 -12.83 23.65
CA ASP A 421 -33.46 -12.16 24.95
C ASP A 421 -31.99 -12.03 25.38
N SER A 422 -31.55 -10.78 25.51
CA SER A 422 -30.26 -10.33 26.06
C SER A 422 -28.96 -10.66 25.28
N ARG A 423 -28.42 -9.61 24.65
CA ARG A 423 -27.00 -9.36 24.31
C ARG A 423 -26.20 -10.53 23.67
N ASN A 424 -26.11 -10.47 22.34
CA ASN A 424 -24.98 -10.90 21.50
C ASN A 424 -24.35 -12.27 21.83
N LYS A 425 -24.93 -13.38 21.31
CA LYS A 425 -24.19 -14.63 21.07
C LYS A 425 -24.58 -15.28 19.73
N MET A 426 -23.67 -16.13 19.26
CA MET A 426 -23.43 -16.63 17.89
C MET A 426 -24.64 -16.95 17.01
N LEU A 427 -24.44 -16.76 15.70
CA LEU A 427 -25.32 -17.23 14.62
C LEU A 427 -24.65 -18.45 14.00
N GLY A 428 -25.32 -19.61 14.03
CA GLY A 428 -24.85 -20.77 13.27
C GLY A 428 -25.05 -20.55 11.77
N LEU A 429 -24.19 -21.20 10.99
CA LEU A 429 -24.26 -21.23 9.53
C LEU A 429 -24.76 -22.63 9.16
N LEU A 430 -25.92 -22.71 8.52
CA LEU A 430 -26.36 -23.96 7.90
C LEU A 430 -25.64 -24.09 6.55
N GLN A 431 -25.06 -25.28 6.34
CA GLN A 431 -24.31 -25.71 5.17
C GLN A 431 -25.19 -25.82 3.94
#